data_AF-A0AB73HH21-F1
#
_entry.id   AF-A0AB73HH21-F1
#
_cell.length_a   1.000
_cell.length_b   1.000
_cell.length_c   1.000
_cell.angle_alpha   90.00
_cell.angle_beta   90.00
_cell.angle_gamma   90.00
#
_symmetry.space_group_name_H-M   'P 1'
#
loop_
_entity.id
_entity.type
_entity.pdbx_description
1 polymer ?
#
loop_
_entity_poly.entity_id
_entity_poly.type
_entity_poly.pdbx_seq_one_letter_code
_entity_poly.pdbx_strand_id
1 'polypeptide(L)'
;MKLVRVKVHNFRGYNDAEVNIDDQMTTIIGKNDVGKSTIVDALEIFFNNSVVKIDKNDLNIHAENDQSVSISCEFSCLPQNIIIDSTQRTNLNDEYLVNSNGNLEIKKVYDFSKKTITPEIFAITKYPDNPELADLLYLTHTKLVSALKKIA
;
A
#
# COMPACT_ATOMS: atom_id res chain seq x y z
N MET A 1 -14.51 -0.40 -6.87
CA MET A 1 -13.05 -0.13 -6.90
C MET A 1 -12.44 -0.86 -8.09
N LYS A 2 -11.48 -0.24 -8.77
CA LYS A 2 -10.75 -0.81 -9.92
C LYS A 2 -9.25 -0.68 -9.68
N LEU A 3 -8.47 -1.74 -9.92
CA LEU A 3 -7.02 -1.67 -9.88
C LEU A 3 -6.53 -0.79 -11.03
N VAL A 4 -5.70 0.22 -10.75
CA VAL A 4 -5.17 1.13 -11.77
C VAL A 4 -3.65 1.14 -11.82
N ARG A 5 -2.97 0.61 -10.79
CA ARG A 5 -1.52 0.55 -10.75
C ARG A 5 -1.01 -0.53 -9.82
N VAL A 6 0.10 -1.15 -10.20
CA VAL A 6 0.90 -2.05 -9.36
C VAL A 6 2.32 -1.50 -9.30
N LYS A 7 2.88 -1.39 -8.11
CA LYS A 7 4.29 -1.05 -7.88
C LYS A 7 4.96 -2.20 -7.13
N VAL A 8 6.17 -2.56 -7.54
CA VAL A 8 7.00 -3.53 -6.83
C VAL A 8 8.37 -2.92 -6.53
N HIS A 9 8.88 -3.21 -5.35
CA HIS A 9 10.22 -2.81 -4.91
C HIS A 9 10.98 -4.03 -4.38
N ASN A 10 12.23 -4.18 -4.80
CA ASN A 10 13.15 -5.27 -4.47
C ASN A 10 12.57 -6.69 -4.65
N PHE A 11 11.63 -6.89 -5.58
CA PHE A 11 10.99 -8.18 -5.82
C PHE A 11 11.62 -8.91 -7.01
N ARG A 12 12.32 -10.01 -6.74
CA ARG A 12 13.02 -10.86 -7.71
C ARG A 12 13.94 -10.05 -8.63
N GLY A 13 13.63 -9.97 -9.93
CA GLY A 13 14.44 -9.23 -10.90
C GLY A 13 14.20 -7.71 -10.90
N TYR A 14 13.23 -7.21 -10.13
CA TYR A 14 12.88 -5.79 -10.10
C TYR A 14 13.45 -5.11 -8.87
N ASN A 15 14.26 -4.06 -9.05
CA ASN A 15 14.60 -3.12 -7.97
C ASN A 15 13.40 -2.20 -7.74
N ASP A 16 12.93 -1.54 -8.80
CA ASP A 16 11.69 -0.77 -8.82
C ASP A 16 10.99 -1.03 -10.14
N ALA A 17 9.70 -1.33 -10.09
CA ALA A 17 8.87 -1.36 -11.28
C ALA A 17 7.46 -0.89 -10.96
N GLU A 18 6.86 -0.21 -11.93
CA GLU A 18 5.50 0.29 -11.88
C GLU A 18 4.77 -0.06 -13.17
N VAL A 19 3.55 -0.59 -13.04
CA VAL A 19 2.69 -0.96 -14.16
C VAL A 19 1.34 -0.30 -13.98
N ASN A 20 0.98 0.58 -14.91
CA ASN A 20 -0.38 1.10 -15.00
C ASN A 20 -1.31 0.02 -15.57
N ILE A 21 -2.48 -0.12 -14.96
CA ILE A 21 -3.48 -1.12 -15.32
C ILE A 21 -4.63 -0.40 -16.01
N ASP A 22 -4.88 -0.80 -17.26
CA ASP A 22 -6.03 -0.36 -18.05
C ASP A 22 -7.33 -0.97 -17.53
N ASP A 23 -8.44 -0.25 -17.70
CA ASP A 23 -9.73 -0.64 -17.13
C ASP A 23 -10.43 -1.77 -17.89
N GLN A 24 -10.01 -2.06 -19.14
CA GLN A 24 -10.53 -3.15 -19.95
C GLN A 24 -9.54 -4.31 -20.01
N MET A 25 -8.33 -4.04 -20.50
CA MET A 25 -7.34 -5.10 -20.74
C MET A 25 -5.92 -4.56 -20.69
N THR A 26 -5.10 -5.16 -19.82
CA THR A 26 -3.65 -4.92 -19.78
C THR A 26 -2.92 -6.15 -20.31
N THR A 27 -2.05 -5.97 -21.31
CA THR A 27 -1.22 -7.04 -21.86
C THR A 27 0.25 -6.81 -21.52
N ILE A 28 0.91 -7.78 -20.88
CA ILE A 28 2.34 -7.73 -20.56
C ILE A 28 3.11 -8.58 -21.59
N ILE A 29 3.88 -7.93 -22.46
CA ILE A 29 4.67 -8.58 -23.51
C ILE A 29 6.19 -8.43 -23.27
N GLY A 30 6.96 -9.36 -23.80
CA GLY A 30 8.42 -9.39 -23.63
C GLY A 30 8.98 -10.80 -23.80
N LYS A 31 10.30 -10.91 -23.93
CA LYS A 31 11.00 -12.20 -24.01
C LYS A 31 10.74 -13.06 -22.76
N ASN A 32 10.97 -14.36 -22.84
CA ASN A 32 10.89 -15.22 -21.65
C ASN A 32 11.90 -14.78 -20.59
N ASP A 33 11.54 -15.02 -19.34
CA ASP A 33 12.38 -14.78 -18.15
C ASP A 33 12.76 -13.30 -17.88
N VAL A 34 12.16 -12.34 -18.59
CA VAL A 34 12.37 -10.90 -18.33
C VAL A 34 11.53 -10.35 -17.16
N GLY A 35 10.82 -11.21 -16.42
CA GLY A 35 10.02 -10.81 -15.26
C GLY A 35 8.51 -10.60 -15.51
N LYS A 36 7.98 -10.96 -16.68
CA LYS A 36 6.53 -10.83 -16.95
C LYS A 36 5.64 -11.54 -15.91
N SER A 37 5.94 -12.81 -15.64
CA SER A 37 5.22 -13.60 -14.63
C SER A 37 5.42 -13.04 -13.22
N THR A 38 6.56 -12.41 -12.94
CA THR A 38 6.83 -11.79 -11.64
C THR A 38 5.81 -10.70 -11.29
N ILE A 39 5.35 -9.89 -12.24
CA ILE A 39 4.30 -8.90 -11.98
C ILE A 39 2.96 -9.58 -11.63
N VAL A 40 2.63 -10.69 -12.30
CA VAL A 40 1.41 -11.46 -12.04
C VAL A 40 1.49 -12.18 -10.69
N ASP A 41 2.65 -12.74 -10.35
CA ASP A 41 2.92 -13.38 -9.07
C ASP A 41 2.85 -12.36 -7.93
N ALA A 42 3.35 -11.14 -8.12
CA ALA A 42 3.22 -10.05 -7.14
C ALA A 42 1.75 -9.73 -6.86
N LEU A 43 0.89 -9.73 -7.88
CA LEU A 43 -0.56 -9.56 -7.71
C LEU A 43 -1.20 -10.72 -6.95
N GLU A 44 -0.82 -11.96 -7.24
CA GLU A 44 -1.31 -13.14 -6.52
C GLU A 44 -0.90 -13.09 -5.04
N ILE A 45 0.35 -12.75 -4.74
CA ILE A 45 0.85 -12.54 -3.38
C ILE A 45 0.09 -11.39 -2.70
N PHE A 46 -0.19 -10.31 -3.43
CA PHE A 46 -0.88 -9.15 -2.89
C PHE A 46 -2.33 -9.46 -2.51
N PHE A 47 -3.11 -10.09 -3.38
CA PHE A 47 -4.54 -10.31 -3.15
C PHE A 47 -4.83 -11.58 -2.33
N ASN A 48 -4.17 -12.69 -2.66
CA ASN A 48 -4.58 -14.02 -2.21
C ASN A 48 -3.54 -14.68 -1.32
N ASN A 49 -2.24 -14.51 -1.64
CA ASN A 49 -1.11 -15.16 -0.96
C ASN A 49 -1.34 -16.67 -0.73
N SER A 50 -1.89 -17.35 -1.75
CA SER A 50 -2.37 -18.72 -1.64
C SER A 50 -1.66 -19.64 -2.60
N VAL A 51 -1.82 -19.42 -3.92
CA VAL A 51 -1.17 -20.23 -4.96
C VAL A 51 0.32 -19.88 -5.06
N VAL A 52 0.61 -18.59 -5.07
CA VAL A 52 1.96 -18.04 -4.94
C VAL A 52 2.07 -17.37 -3.59
N LYS A 53 3.10 -17.75 -2.83
CA LYS A 53 3.39 -17.19 -1.52
C LYS A 53 4.74 -16.51 -1.55
N ILE A 54 4.87 -15.45 -0.76
CA ILE A 54 6.16 -14.82 -0.53
C ILE A 54 7.14 -15.84 0.06
N ASP A 55 8.32 -15.94 -0.53
CA ASP A 55 9.42 -16.81 -0.11
C ASP A 55 10.70 -16.01 0.13
N LYS A 56 11.63 -16.54 0.93
CA LYS A 56 12.92 -15.89 1.22
C LYS A 56 13.77 -15.61 -0.01
N ASN A 57 13.58 -16.37 -1.10
CA ASN A 57 14.31 -16.16 -2.35
C ASN A 57 13.66 -15.12 -3.27
N ASP A 58 12.55 -14.50 -2.85
CA ASP A 58 11.89 -13.45 -3.63
C ASP A 58 12.56 -12.08 -3.48
N LEU A 59 13.49 -11.91 -2.54
CA LEU A 59 14.28 -10.68 -2.42
C LEU A 59 15.18 -10.55 -3.65
N ASN A 60 15.23 -9.35 -4.20
CA ASN A 60 16.13 -9.03 -5.30
C ASN A 60 17.59 -9.25 -4.89
N ILE A 61 18.34 -9.96 -5.71
CA ILE A 61 19.75 -10.30 -5.43
C ILE A 61 20.68 -9.07 -5.39
N HIS A 62 20.21 -7.94 -5.91
CA HIS A 62 20.89 -6.64 -5.89
C HIS A 62 20.36 -5.72 -4.78
N ALA A 63 19.48 -6.22 -3.89
CA ALA A 63 19.03 -5.50 -2.72
C ALA A 63 20.13 -5.51 -1.64
N GLU A 64 20.95 -4.46 -1.61
CA GLU A 64 22.06 -4.36 -0.66
C GLU A 64 21.60 -3.86 0.71
N ASN A 65 21.14 -2.60 0.77
CA ASN A 65 20.87 -1.90 2.05
C ASN A 65 19.44 -2.07 2.55
N ASP A 66 18.50 -2.44 1.67
CA ASP A 66 17.09 -2.62 2.01
C ASP A 66 16.73 -4.10 1.85
N GLN A 67 16.62 -4.79 2.99
CA GLN A 67 16.22 -6.20 3.06
C GLN A 67 14.70 -6.38 3.06
N SER A 68 13.96 -5.40 2.54
CA SER A 68 12.51 -5.46 2.41
C SER A 68 12.06 -5.53 0.96
N VAL A 69 11.02 -6.31 0.74
CA VAL A 69 10.25 -6.33 -0.50
C VAL A 69 8.97 -5.55 -0.27
N SER A 70 8.54 -4.73 -1.22
CA SER A 70 7.20 -4.16 -1.17
C SER A 70 6.41 -4.33 -2.44
N ILE A 71 5.12 -4.58 -2.28
CA ILE A 71 4.14 -4.67 -3.35
C ILE A 71 3.01 -3.70 -3.00
N SER A 72 2.81 -2.70 -3.84
CA SER A 72 1.77 -1.68 -3.68
C SER A 72 0.76 -1.76 -4.82
N CYS A 73 -0.52 -1.63 -4.50
CA CYS A 73 -1.59 -1.55 -5.50
C CYS A 73 -2.41 -0.28 -5.27
N GLU A 74 -2.68 0.46 -6.34
CA GLU A 74 -3.57 1.62 -6.33
C GLU A 74 -4.93 1.26 -6.91
N PHE A 75 -5.99 1.74 -6.26
CA PHE A 75 -7.37 1.51 -6.64
C PHE A 75 -8.13 2.81 -6.86
N SER A 76 -8.79 2.91 -8.01
CA SER A 76 -9.71 4.00 -8.35
C SER A 76 -11.17 3.56 -8.19
N CYS A 77 -12.12 4.41 -8.62
CA CYS A 77 -13.56 4.16 -8.49
C CYS A 77 -13.94 3.82 -7.04
N LEU A 78 -13.49 4.68 -6.12
CA LEU A 78 -13.76 4.59 -4.69
C LEU A 78 -15.23 4.91 -4.41
N PRO A 79 -15.83 4.30 -3.37
CA PRO A 79 -17.19 4.63 -2.96
C PRO A 79 -17.27 6.09 -2.53
N GLN A 80 -18.26 6.82 -3.07
CA GLN A 80 -18.51 8.21 -2.67
C GLN A 80 -19.15 8.33 -1.28
N ASN A 81 -19.69 7.24 -0.74
CA ASN A 81 -20.29 7.19 0.58
C ASN A 81 -19.94 5.86 1.26
N ILE A 82 -19.37 5.96 2.44
CA ILE A 82 -19.08 4.88 3.38
C ILE A 82 -19.89 5.18 4.63
N ILE A 83 -20.71 4.22 5.07
CA ILE A 83 -21.52 4.33 6.28
C ILE A 83 -20.68 3.78 7.43
N ILE A 84 -20.26 4.63 8.36
CA ILE A 84 -19.48 4.22 9.54
C ILE A 84 -20.43 3.71 10.64
N ASP A 85 -21.49 4.46 10.89
CA ASP A 85 -22.59 4.09 11.76
C ASP A 85 -23.91 4.48 11.07
N SER A 86 -25.06 4.10 11.62
CA SER A 86 -26.37 4.33 10.99
C SER A 86 -26.69 5.78 10.60
N THR A 87 -25.97 6.77 11.15
CA THR A 87 -26.22 8.20 10.93
C THR A 87 -25.04 8.95 10.30
N GLN A 88 -23.83 8.39 10.32
CA GLN A 88 -22.62 9.02 9.80
C GLN A 88 -22.19 8.43 8.45
N ARG A 89 -22.04 9.32 7.47
CA ARG A 89 -21.53 9.01 6.13
C ARG A 89 -20.25 9.79 5.89
N THR A 90 -19.25 9.12 5.31
CA THR A 90 -17.99 9.74 4.91
C THR A 90 -17.50 9.18 3.57
N ASN A 91 -16.33 9.62 3.09
CA ASN A 91 -15.61 8.99 1.98
C ASN A 91 -14.09 9.05 2.22
N LEU A 92 -13.34 8.22 1.50
CA LEU A 92 -11.89 8.12 1.72
C LEU A 92 -11.12 9.42 1.40
N ASN A 93 -11.63 10.25 0.49
CA ASN A 93 -10.96 11.48 0.11
C ASN A 93 -11.05 12.53 1.22
N ASP A 94 -12.25 12.72 1.78
CA ASP A 94 -12.49 13.72 2.84
C ASP A 94 -11.82 13.33 4.16
N GLU A 95 -11.61 12.03 4.38
CA GLU A 95 -10.85 11.49 5.53
C GLU A 95 -9.32 11.45 5.28
N TYR A 96 -8.83 12.01 4.17
CA TYR A 96 -7.40 12.00 3.81
C TYR A 96 -6.79 10.58 3.74
N LEU A 97 -7.58 9.60 3.30
CA LEU A 97 -7.19 8.20 3.13
C LEU A 97 -6.85 7.82 1.68
N VAL A 98 -6.68 8.81 0.81
CA VAL A 98 -6.25 8.64 -0.58
C VAL A 98 -4.84 9.18 -0.80
N ASN A 99 -4.12 8.62 -1.76
CA ASN A 99 -2.80 9.09 -2.15
C ASN A 99 -2.88 10.40 -2.96
N SER A 100 -1.73 10.91 -3.42
CA SER A 100 -1.65 12.13 -4.22
C SER A 100 -2.41 12.07 -5.56
N ASN A 101 -2.71 10.87 -6.06
CA ASN A 101 -3.49 10.65 -7.28
C ASN A 101 -5.01 10.59 -6.99
N GLY A 102 -5.44 10.72 -5.73
CA GLY A 102 -6.85 10.56 -5.33
C GLY A 102 -7.31 9.09 -5.29
N ASN A 103 -6.37 8.14 -5.34
CA ASN A 103 -6.65 6.70 -5.30
C ASN A 103 -6.39 6.13 -3.90
N LEU A 104 -7.02 4.99 -3.59
CA LEU A 104 -6.64 4.21 -2.42
C LEU A 104 -5.38 3.41 -2.77
N GLU A 105 -4.26 3.64 -2.09
CA GLU A 105 -3.03 2.89 -2.28
C GLU A 105 -2.73 2.05 -1.04
N ILE A 106 -2.63 0.73 -1.24
CA ILE A 106 -2.29 -0.21 -0.18
C ILE A 106 -0.92 -0.82 -0.51
N LYS A 107 0.02 -0.67 0.42
CA LYS A 107 1.39 -1.19 0.32
C LYS A 107 1.57 -2.31 1.34
N LYS A 108 1.95 -3.50 0.85
CA LYS A 108 2.42 -4.61 1.70
C LYS A 108 3.94 -4.62 1.69
N VAL A 109 4.56 -4.62 2.87
CA VAL A 109 6.01 -4.69 3.08
C VAL A 109 6.35 -6.00 3.77
N TYR A 110 7.35 -6.69 3.24
CA TYR A 110 7.85 -7.97 3.73
C TYR A 110 9.31 -7.78 4.11
N ASP A 111 9.63 -7.92 5.39
CA ASP A 111 11.00 -7.81 5.90
C ASP A 111 11.68 -9.19 5.91
N PHE A 112 12.72 -9.35 5.08
CA PHE A 112 13.43 -10.60 4.89
C PHE A 112 14.56 -10.80 5.90
N SER A 113 14.88 -9.78 6.72
CA SER A 113 15.76 -9.95 7.88
C SER A 113 15.10 -10.77 8.99
N LYS A 114 13.75 -10.84 9.00
CA LYS A 114 12.98 -11.59 10.00
C LYS A 114 12.98 -13.09 9.70
N LYS A 115 12.96 -13.91 10.76
CA LYS A 115 12.89 -15.38 10.65
C LYS A 115 11.62 -15.83 9.92
N THR A 116 10.49 -15.21 10.26
CA THR A 116 9.17 -15.42 9.67
C THR A 116 8.78 -14.17 8.90
N ILE A 117 8.47 -14.33 7.61
CA ILE A 117 8.07 -13.22 6.75
C ILE A 117 6.55 -13.08 6.85
N THR A 118 6.09 -11.95 7.38
CA THR A 118 4.68 -11.56 7.46
C THR A 118 4.50 -10.16 6.90
N PRO A 119 3.41 -9.88 6.16
CA PRO A 119 3.19 -8.55 5.59
C PRO A 119 2.86 -7.52 6.67
N GLU A 120 3.63 -6.44 6.69
CA GLU A 120 3.19 -5.16 7.28
C GLU A 120 2.37 -4.41 6.22
N ILE A 121 1.17 -3.96 6.57
CA ILE A 121 0.21 -3.37 5.63
C ILE A 121 0.06 -1.89 5.94
N PHE A 122 0.23 -1.07 4.92
CA PHE A 122 0.17 0.38 5.00
C PHE A 122 -0.85 0.92 3.99
N ALA A 123 -1.57 1.96 4.38
CA ALA A 123 -2.26 2.83 3.44
C ALA A 123 -1.30 4.00 3.11
N ILE A 124 -1.05 4.24 1.83
CA ILE A 124 -0.26 5.39 1.39
C ILE A 124 -1.22 6.52 1.11
N THR A 125 -1.16 7.58 1.92
CA THR A 125 -2.15 8.65 1.91
C THR A 125 -1.50 10.01 1.88
N LYS A 126 -2.24 11.00 1.39
CA LYS A 126 -1.89 12.42 1.50
C LYS A 126 -2.54 12.98 2.76
N TYR A 127 -2.05 12.55 3.92
CA TYR A 127 -2.52 13.03 5.20
C TYR A 127 -1.90 14.41 5.53
N PRO A 128 -2.67 15.36 6.08
CA PRO A 128 -2.13 16.63 6.55
C PRO A 128 -1.26 16.37 7.79
N ASP A 129 0.04 16.24 7.57
CA ASP A 129 1.01 16.13 8.65
C ASP A 129 1.10 17.48 9.37
N ASN A 130 0.45 17.55 10.54
CA ASN A 130 0.72 18.59 11.52
C ASN A 130 1.62 18.00 12.61
N PRO A 131 2.90 18.39 12.69
CA PRO A 131 3.84 17.89 13.69
C PRO A 131 3.35 18.06 15.13
N GLU A 132 2.53 19.08 15.41
CA GLU A 132 1.96 19.34 16.75
C GLU A 132 0.83 18.36 17.12
N LEU A 133 0.30 17.63 16.14
CA LEU A 133 -0.80 16.67 16.26
C LEU A 133 -0.38 15.22 15.97
N ALA A 134 0.91 14.96 15.74
CA ALA A 134 1.40 13.63 15.36
C ALA A 134 1.02 12.52 16.36
N ASP A 135 0.97 12.86 17.65
CA ASP A 135 0.67 11.90 18.72
C ASP A 135 -0.82 11.89 19.13
N LEU A 136 -1.67 12.65 18.45
CA LEU A 136 -3.05 12.92 18.88
C LEU A 136 -3.85 11.63 19.15
N LEU A 137 -3.72 10.63 18.26
CA LEU A 137 -4.40 9.34 18.35
C LEU A 137 -3.93 8.48 19.54
N TYR A 138 -2.74 8.75 20.07
CA TYR A 138 -2.15 8.02 21.20
C TYR A 138 -2.33 8.77 22.54
N LEU A 139 -2.91 9.97 22.53
CA LEU A 139 -3.19 10.73 23.74
C LEU A 139 -4.39 10.14 24.48
N THR A 140 -4.29 10.09 25.81
CA THR A 140 -5.47 9.88 26.66
C THR A 140 -6.42 11.07 26.51
N HIS A 141 -7.71 10.85 26.76
CA HIS A 141 -8.73 11.90 26.68
C HIS A 141 -8.33 13.20 27.41
N THR A 142 -7.75 13.11 28.61
CA THR A 142 -7.28 14.29 29.37
C THR A 142 -6.17 15.06 28.64
N LYS A 143 -5.21 14.34 28.05
CA LYS A 143 -4.10 14.94 27.29
C LYS A 143 -4.60 15.52 25.97
N LEU A 144 -5.53 14.84 25.30
CA LEU A 144 -6.19 15.28 24.08
C LEU A 144 -6.89 16.63 24.27
N VAL A 145 -7.75 16.75 25.29
CA VAL A 145 -8.46 17.99 25.63
C VAL A 145 -7.49 19.12 25.98
N SER A 146 -6.37 18.81 26.63
CA SER A 146 -5.34 19.80 26.97
C SER A 146 -4.55 20.28 25.75
N ALA A 147 -4.29 19.40 24.78
CA ALA A 147 -3.63 19.74 23.53
C ALA A 147 -4.52 20.62 22.65
N LEU A 148 -5.81 20.30 22.53
CA LEU A 148 -6.79 21.10 21.78
C LEU A 148 -6.86 22.57 22.24
N LYS A 149 -6.76 22.82 23.55
CA LYS A 149 -6.75 24.18 24.12
C LYS A 149 -5.53 25.02 23.75
N LYS A 150 -4.43 24.41 23.28
CA LYS A 150 -3.22 25.13 22.86
C LYS A 150 -3.26 25.55 21.39
N ILE A 151 -4.20 25.00 20.63
CA ILE A 151 -4.34 25.19 19.18
C ILE A 151 -5.50 26.17 18.87
N ALA A 152 -6.31 26.51 19.89
CA ALA A 152 -7.35 27.55 19.85
C ALA A 152 -6.79 28.90 20.33
#